data_AF-A0A1H1PD27-F1
#
_entry.id   AF-A0A1H1PD27-F1
#
_cell.length_a   1.000
_cell.length_b   1.000
_cell.length_c   1.000
_cell.angle_alpha   90.00
_cell.angle_beta   90.00
_cell.angle_gamma   90.00
#
_symmetry.space_group_name_H-M   'P 1'
#
loop_
_entity.id
_entity.type
_entity.pdbx_description
1 polymer ?
#
loop_
_entity_poly.entity_id
_entity_poly.type
_entity_poly.pdbx_seq_one_letter_code
_entity_poly.pdbx_strand_id
1 'polypeptide(L)'
;MPRTLYVALILLSLIWGGSFFFIKVLLEEAGPWTIAFLRGVMGLATIILIMLILRKPFGLRRIPWLPMVVMSCFNTVIPWALIAFSETRITSGVASVLNATTPLWTIIVGTLFFGAAAGRKQWLGMLVSLAGIMILLGINPATLISVDGLGFVCMVAATLFYGIGSQLSKRLGGLSMYQATFGMLLCATVAGGIMAFSLEPFPTQAVTSGAFLTSLVGLGVVGSGIAYIIFFYLIQKGSPEFATMVTYLVPVSAILWGYVLLDEEIHWNLLAGLAVILTGVFLATRQGSRSQRTRQTGSAGSGVVVNSAVVSGVAASGAVGSEAAGKDAVVSEVTGADSAVSGAVARDAGKMQS
;
A
#
# COMPACT_ATOMS: atom_id res chain seq x y z
N MET A 1 2.18 -7.87 -18.71
CA MET A 1 1.68 -6.74 -17.92
C MET A 1 1.20 -5.64 -18.86
N PRO A 2 0.09 -4.94 -18.55
CA PRO A 2 -0.40 -3.85 -19.38
C PRO A 2 0.59 -2.68 -19.46
N ARG A 3 0.67 -2.02 -20.62
CA ARG A 3 1.57 -0.88 -20.87
C ARG A 3 1.38 0.26 -19.86
N THR A 4 0.15 0.44 -19.37
CA THR A 4 -0.22 1.46 -18.39
C THR A 4 0.55 1.35 -17.07
N LEU A 5 0.97 0.14 -16.67
CA LEU A 5 1.74 -0.05 -15.45
C LEU A 5 3.16 0.50 -15.56
N TYR A 6 3.79 0.37 -16.72
CA TYR A 6 5.12 0.94 -16.94
C TYR A 6 5.08 2.47 -17.02
N VAL A 7 4.03 3.03 -17.64
CA VAL A 7 3.80 4.48 -17.65
C VAL A 7 3.60 4.99 -16.23
N ALA A 8 2.76 4.33 -15.43
CA ALA A 8 2.56 4.66 -14.02
C ALA A 8 3.86 4.56 -13.20
N LEU A 9 4.72 3.57 -13.50
CA LEU A 9 6.03 3.40 -12.85
C LEU A 9 6.97 4.58 -13.15
N ILE A 10 7.06 5.00 -14.41
CA ILE A 10 7.89 6.13 -14.83
C ILE A 10 7.34 7.45 -14.26
N LEU A 11 6.02 7.65 -14.29
CA LEU A 11 5.41 8.84 -13.69
C LEU A 11 5.68 8.91 -12.19
N LEU A 12 5.55 7.78 -11.49
CA LEU A 12 5.85 7.71 -10.07
C LEU A 12 7.33 7.95 -9.79
N SER A 13 8.25 7.46 -10.63
CA SER A 13 9.68 7.71 -10.45
C SER A 13 10.04 9.17 -10.62
N LEU A 14 9.44 9.86 -11.60
CA LEU A 14 9.62 11.29 -11.80
C LEU A 14 9.16 12.08 -10.58
N ILE A 15 8.02 11.70 -9.99
CA ILE A 15 7.50 12.34 -8.76
C ILE A 15 8.43 12.09 -7.56
N TRP A 16 8.85 10.84 -7.34
CA TRP A 16 9.69 10.49 -6.20
C TRP A 16 11.17 10.83 -6.37
N GLY A 17 11.64 11.09 -7.60
CA GLY A 17 12.99 11.54 -7.92
C GLY A 17 13.42 12.76 -7.10
N GLY A 18 12.54 13.76 -7.00
CA GLY A 18 12.80 14.99 -6.24
C GLY A 18 12.63 14.87 -4.73
N SER A 19 12.18 13.72 -4.19
CA SER A 19 11.83 13.62 -2.77
C SER A 19 13.02 13.81 -1.84
N PHE A 20 14.19 13.26 -2.18
CA PHE A 20 15.40 13.39 -1.35
C PHE A 20 15.87 14.85 -1.31
N PHE A 21 15.83 15.56 -2.44
CA PHE A 21 16.12 16.99 -2.49
C PHE A 21 15.19 17.78 -1.57
N PHE A 22 13.87 17.57 -1.68
CA PHE A 22 12.90 18.27 -0.80
C PHE A 22 13.11 17.94 0.68
N ILE A 23 13.41 16.68 1.01
CA ILE A 23 13.69 16.28 2.39
C ILE A 23 14.93 17.03 2.91
N LYS A 24 15.99 17.11 2.11
CA LYS A 24 17.23 17.81 2.49
C LYS A 24 17.00 19.28 2.78
N VAL A 25 16.21 19.97 1.95
CA VAL A 25 15.82 21.38 2.19
C VAL A 25 14.98 21.52 3.45
N LEU A 26 14.00 20.64 3.67
CA LEU A 26 13.15 20.69 4.86
C LEU A 26 13.92 20.43 6.16
N LEU A 27 14.99 19.61 6.11
CA LEU A 27 15.83 19.29 7.27
C LEU A 27 16.64 20.48 7.78
N GLU A 28 16.77 21.57 7.01
CA GLU A 28 17.40 22.80 7.47
C GLU A 28 16.59 23.48 8.58
N GLU A 29 15.27 23.26 8.59
CA GLU A 29 14.35 23.99 9.48
C GLU A 29 13.43 23.07 10.31
N ALA A 30 13.34 21.77 9.99
CA ALA A 30 12.47 20.82 10.69
C ALA A 30 13.15 19.47 10.95
N GLY A 31 12.77 18.81 12.05
CA GLY A 31 13.26 17.48 12.38
C GLY A 31 12.65 16.35 11.53
N PRO A 32 13.27 15.16 11.51
CA PRO A 32 12.79 14.01 10.73
C PRO A 32 11.33 13.62 10.96
N TRP A 33 10.87 13.60 12.21
CA TRP A 33 9.48 13.25 12.52
C TRP A 33 8.52 14.35 12.11
N THR A 34 8.92 15.62 12.30
CA THR A 34 8.15 16.79 11.86
C THR A 34 7.95 16.78 10.35
N ILE A 35 9.00 16.47 9.57
CA ILE A 35 8.89 16.33 8.11
C ILE A 35 7.93 15.21 7.74
N ALA A 36 8.04 14.04 8.38
CA ALA A 36 7.16 12.90 8.15
C ALA A 36 5.68 13.23 8.49
N PHE A 37 5.44 14.01 9.54
CA PHE A 37 4.13 14.49 9.91
C PHE A 37 3.57 15.49 8.89
N LEU A 38 4.30 16.56 8.59
CA LEU A 38 3.85 17.64 7.71
C LEU A 38 3.57 17.13 6.29
N ARG A 39 4.43 16.25 5.74
CA ARG A 39 4.16 15.60 4.45
C ARG A 39 2.91 14.73 4.48
N GLY A 40 2.66 14.07 5.62
CA GLY A 40 1.46 13.27 5.87
C GLY A 40 0.20 14.13 5.84
N VAL A 41 0.21 15.26 6.55
CA VAL A 41 -0.90 16.24 6.58
C VAL A 41 -1.22 16.74 5.16
N MET A 42 -0.20 17.19 4.42
CA MET A 42 -0.39 17.72 3.07
C MET A 42 -0.87 16.64 2.09
N GLY A 43 -0.32 15.43 2.19
CA GLY A 43 -0.80 14.29 1.42
C GLY A 43 -2.24 13.92 1.75
N LEU A 44 -2.60 13.91 3.05
CA LEU A 44 -3.94 13.60 3.53
C LEU A 44 -4.96 14.64 3.02
N ALA A 45 -4.63 15.92 3.12
CA ALA A 45 -5.47 17.00 2.58
C ALA A 45 -5.67 16.83 1.07
N THR A 46 -4.61 16.47 0.34
CA THR A 46 -4.65 16.23 -1.11
C THR A 46 -5.58 15.07 -1.48
N ILE A 47 -5.45 13.92 -0.83
CA ILE A 47 -6.31 12.77 -1.13
C ILE A 47 -7.77 13.04 -0.74
N ILE A 48 -8.03 13.75 0.37
CA ILE A 48 -9.38 14.19 0.73
C ILE A 48 -9.97 15.05 -0.38
N LEU A 49 -9.23 16.06 -0.85
CA LEU A 49 -9.67 16.94 -1.92
C LEU A 49 -9.97 16.17 -3.21
N ILE A 50 -9.07 15.27 -3.63
CA ILE A 50 -9.26 14.42 -4.82
C ILE A 50 -10.51 13.55 -4.67
N MET A 51 -10.72 12.92 -3.51
CA MET A 51 -11.89 12.08 -3.27
C MET A 51 -13.20 12.88 -3.28
N LEU A 52 -13.19 14.12 -2.77
CA LEU A 52 -14.35 15.01 -2.82
C LEU A 52 -14.67 15.44 -4.27
N ILE A 53 -13.67 15.91 -5.02
CA ILE A 53 -13.84 16.33 -6.43
C ILE A 53 -14.34 15.17 -7.29
N LEU A 54 -13.74 13.99 -7.14
CA LEU A 54 -14.10 12.80 -7.91
C LEU A 54 -15.31 12.03 -7.33
N ARG A 55 -15.94 12.56 -6.27
CA ARG A 55 -17.07 11.96 -5.55
C ARG A 55 -16.83 10.48 -5.20
N LYS A 56 -15.61 10.15 -4.75
CA LYS A 56 -15.24 8.80 -4.31
C LYS A 56 -15.68 8.59 -2.86
N PRO A 57 -16.28 7.44 -2.52
CA PRO A 57 -16.67 7.16 -1.15
C PRO A 57 -15.44 6.91 -0.26
N PHE A 58 -15.41 7.53 0.92
CA PHE A 58 -14.41 7.23 1.95
C PHE A 58 -14.56 5.79 2.47
N GLY A 59 -15.79 5.36 2.71
CA GLY A 59 -16.08 3.98 3.13
C GLY A 59 -15.33 3.57 4.41
N LEU A 60 -15.28 4.44 5.42
CA LEU A 60 -14.48 4.29 6.65
C LEU A 60 -14.72 2.95 7.36
N ARG A 61 -15.95 2.43 7.33
CA ARG A 61 -16.30 1.13 7.93
C ARG A 61 -15.69 -0.08 7.22
N ARG A 62 -15.30 0.07 5.95
CA ARG A 62 -14.66 -0.99 5.15
C ARG A 62 -13.15 -1.04 5.33
N ILE A 63 -12.55 0.02 5.90
CA ILE A 63 -11.11 0.09 6.13
C ILE A 63 -10.78 -0.78 7.35
N PRO A 64 -9.94 -1.82 7.22
CA PRO A 64 -9.50 -2.61 8.35
C PRO A 64 -8.43 -1.80 9.10
N TRP A 65 -8.86 -0.97 10.05
CA TRP A 65 -7.99 0.03 10.70
C TRP A 65 -6.75 -0.56 11.37
N LEU A 66 -6.86 -1.72 12.03
CA LEU A 66 -5.71 -2.34 12.67
C LEU A 66 -4.65 -2.77 11.63
N PRO A 67 -4.98 -3.58 10.59
CA PRO A 67 -4.06 -3.83 9.48
C PRO A 67 -3.58 -2.57 8.75
N MET A 68 -4.41 -1.53 8.63
CA MET A 68 -4.05 -0.26 7.99
C MET A 68 -2.99 0.49 8.80
N VAL A 69 -3.13 0.57 10.12
CA VAL A 69 -2.14 1.19 11.02
C VAL A 69 -0.83 0.44 10.93
N VAL A 70 -0.84 -0.90 11.05
CA VAL A 70 0.38 -1.71 10.94
C VAL A 70 1.04 -1.49 9.58
N MET A 71 0.28 -1.58 8.50
CA MET A 71 0.79 -1.35 7.15
C MET A 71 1.39 0.07 7.02
N SER A 72 0.70 1.10 7.50
CA SER A 72 1.18 2.48 7.45
C SER A 72 2.46 2.67 8.27
N CYS A 73 2.61 2.03 9.43
CA CYS A 73 3.83 2.12 10.21
C CYS A 73 5.04 1.61 9.40
N PHE A 74 4.91 0.47 8.74
CA PHE A 74 5.97 -0.12 7.92
C PHE A 74 6.12 0.54 6.56
N ASN A 75 5.07 1.10 5.97
CA ASN A 75 5.11 1.65 4.61
C ASN A 75 5.37 3.16 4.55
N THR A 76 5.13 3.91 5.62
CA THR A 76 5.26 5.37 5.63
C THR A 76 5.94 5.89 6.89
N VAL A 77 5.32 5.73 8.07
CA VAL A 77 5.72 6.45 9.30
C VAL A 77 7.19 6.23 9.67
N ILE A 78 7.59 4.96 9.84
CA ILE A 78 8.96 4.62 10.23
C ILE A 78 9.94 4.87 9.06
N PRO A 79 9.68 4.41 7.82
CA PRO A 79 10.56 4.72 6.69
C PRO A 79 10.80 6.20 6.46
N TRP A 80 9.76 7.05 6.50
CA TRP A 80 9.90 8.48 6.23
C TRP A 80 10.79 9.16 7.26
N ALA A 81 10.62 8.83 8.54
CA ALA A 81 11.49 9.35 9.60
C ALA A 81 12.92 8.82 9.47
N LEU A 82 13.11 7.53 9.16
CA LEU A 82 14.45 6.95 8.96
C LEU A 82 15.18 7.53 7.75
N ILE A 83 14.47 7.83 6.66
CA ILE A 83 15.03 8.49 5.47
C ILE A 83 15.42 9.92 5.80
N ALA A 84 14.53 10.70 6.44
CA ALA A 84 14.86 12.06 6.82
C ALA A 84 16.03 12.08 7.83
N PHE A 85 16.06 11.15 8.78
CA PHE A 85 17.19 11.01 9.70
C PHE A 85 18.48 10.62 8.98
N SER A 86 18.45 9.67 8.03
CA SER A 86 19.65 9.29 7.28
C SER A 86 20.20 10.48 6.51
N GLU A 87 19.34 11.28 5.88
CA GLU A 87 19.73 12.50 5.17
C GLU A 87 20.32 13.59 6.07
N THR A 88 20.23 13.51 7.40
CA THR A 88 21.05 14.40 8.26
C THR A 88 22.54 14.02 8.26
N ARG A 89 22.87 12.79 7.86
CA ARG A 89 24.21 12.18 7.96
C ARG A 89 24.82 11.79 6.62
N ILE A 90 24.00 11.54 5.61
CA ILE A 90 24.44 11.18 4.26
C ILE A 90 23.89 12.17 3.22
N THR A 91 24.48 12.17 2.04
CA THR A 91 24.00 13.00 0.93
C THR A 91 22.72 12.39 0.34
N SER A 92 21.87 13.23 -0.24
CA SER A 92 20.66 12.80 -0.95
C SER A 92 20.96 11.82 -2.08
N GLY A 93 22.11 11.97 -2.74
CA GLY A 93 22.63 11.02 -3.72
C GLY A 93 22.84 9.62 -3.13
N VAL A 94 23.60 9.50 -2.03
CA VAL A 94 23.81 8.20 -1.35
C VAL A 94 22.50 7.63 -0.82
N ALA A 95 21.62 8.46 -0.26
CA ALA A 95 20.32 8.03 0.22
C ALA A 95 19.45 7.43 -0.92
N SER A 96 19.43 8.06 -2.09
CA SER A 96 18.71 7.57 -3.27
C SER A 96 19.21 6.21 -3.76
N VAL A 97 20.51 5.93 -3.65
CA VAL A 97 21.14 4.65 -4.02
C VAL A 97 20.75 3.55 -3.08
N LEU A 98 20.91 3.81 -1.78
CA LEU A 98 20.53 2.85 -0.76
C LEU A 98 19.02 2.58 -0.86
N ASN A 99 18.21 3.59 -1.17
CA ASN A 99 16.78 3.42 -1.41
C ASN A 99 16.45 2.45 -2.54
N ALA A 100 17.30 2.42 -3.57
CA ALA A 100 17.12 1.53 -4.71
C ALA A 100 17.31 0.04 -4.34
N THR A 101 17.74 -0.29 -3.12
CA THR A 101 17.75 -1.69 -2.63
C THR A 101 16.36 -2.19 -2.18
N THR A 102 15.35 -1.30 -2.10
CA THR A 102 13.98 -1.65 -1.70
C THR A 102 13.38 -2.86 -2.43
N PRO A 103 13.55 -3.06 -3.75
CA PRO A 103 12.95 -4.19 -4.45
C PRO A 103 13.55 -5.53 -4.03
N LEU A 104 14.85 -5.56 -3.66
CA LEU A 104 15.51 -6.76 -3.14
C LEU A 104 14.89 -7.15 -1.80
N TRP A 105 14.75 -6.21 -0.88
CA TRP A 105 14.06 -6.45 0.40
C TRP A 105 12.61 -6.87 0.19
N THR A 106 11.92 -6.27 -0.79
CA THR A 106 10.53 -6.63 -1.13
C THR A 106 10.41 -8.08 -1.56
N ILE A 107 11.34 -8.58 -2.39
CA ILE A 107 11.40 -10.01 -2.77
C ILE A 107 11.73 -10.89 -1.57
N ILE A 108 12.76 -10.55 -0.80
CA ILE A 108 13.22 -11.35 0.34
C ILE A 108 12.07 -11.51 1.33
N VAL A 109 11.45 -10.40 1.74
CA VAL A 109 10.32 -10.42 2.66
C VAL A 109 9.13 -11.17 2.05
N GLY A 110 8.83 -10.91 0.78
CA GLY A 110 7.75 -11.56 0.04
C GLY A 110 7.87 -13.08 0.03
N THR A 111 9.07 -13.58 -0.26
CA THR A 111 9.38 -15.02 -0.34
C THR A 111 9.38 -15.69 1.03
N LEU A 112 10.00 -15.07 2.04
CA LEU A 112 10.15 -15.66 3.38
C LEU A 112 8.85 -15.63 4.20
N PHE A 113 8.10 -14.53 4.16
CA PHE A 113 6.98 -14.31 5.08
C PHE A 113 5.61 -14.26 4.41
N PHE A 114 5.55 -14.01 3.11
CA PHE A 114 4.29 -13.80 2.39
C PHE A 114 3.98 -14.87 1.34
N GLY A 115 4.85 -15.88 1.17
CA GLY A 115 4.65 -16.99 0.24
C GLY A 115 4.73 -16.58 -1.24
N ALA A 116 5.33 -15.43 -1.54
CA ALA A 116 5.57 -15.00 -2.91
C ALA A 116 6.63 -15.90 -3.56
N ALA A 117 6.39 -16.36 -4.78
CA ALA A 117 7.37 -17.13 -5.54
C ALA A 117 8.23 -16.18 -6.38
N ALA A 118 9.51 -16.04 -6.03
CA ALA A 118 10.46 -15.26 -6.82
C ALA A 118 11.16 -16.14 -7.86
N GLY A 119 10.97 -15.84 -9.14
CA GLY A 119 11.63 -16.55 -10.23
C GLY A 119 13.10 -16.13 -10.38
N ARG A 120 13.93 -17.00 -10.96
CA ARG A 120 15.35 -16.70 -11.27
C ARG A 120 15.52 -15.41 -12.09
N LYS A 121 14.62 -15.17 -13.06
CA LYS A 121 14.66 -13.96 -13.89
C LYS A 121 14.34 -12.68 -13.11
N GLN A 122 13.50 -12.80 -12.08
CA GLN A 122 13.15 -11.68 -11.20
C GLN A 122 14.36 -11.24 -10.39
N TRP A 123 15.06 -12.20 -9.77
CA TRP A 123 16.32 -11.97 -9.09
C TRP A 123 17.40 -11.38 -10.01
N LEU A 124 17.62 -12.00 -11.17
CA LEU A 124 18.60 -11.50 -12.15
C LEU A 124 18.27 -10.07 -12.59
N GLY A 125 17.02 -9.78 -12.93
CA GLY A 125 16.63 -8.44 -13.35
C GLY A 125 16.81 -7.38 -12.26
N MET A 126 16.59 -7.73 -10.99
CA MET A 126 16.85 -6.83 -9.87
C MET A 126 18.35 -6.58 -9.66
N LEU A 127 19.18 -7.63 -9.70
CA LEU A 127 20.63 -7.49 -9.59
C LEU A 127 21.22 -6.67 -10.76
N VAL A 128 20.71 -6.89 -11.98
CA VAL A 128 21.08 -6.08 -13.15
C VAL A 128 20.66 -4.62 -12.96
N SER A 129 19.46 -4.36 -12.44
CA SER A 129 19.01 -2.98 -12.18
C SER A 129 19.89 -2.28 -11.15
N LEU A 130 20.27 -2.99 -10.08
CA LEU A 130 21.17 -2.47 -9.06
C LEU A 130 22.57 -2.17 -9.63
N ALA A 131 23.11 -3.05 -10.47
CA ALA A 131 24.37 -2.81 -11.16
C ALA A 131 24.29 -1.56 -12.07
N GLY A 132 23.17 -1.36 -12.76
CA GLY A 132 22.92 -0.16 -13.57
C GLY A 132 22.97 1.13 -12.76
N ILE A 133 22.53 1.13 -11.50
CA ILE A 133 22.61 2.30 -10.62
C ILE A 133 24.05 2.62 -10.23
N MET A 134 24.87 1.60 -9.98
CA MET A 134 26.30 1.81 -9.67
C MET A 134 27.03 2.46 -10.85
N ILE A 135 26.71 2.03 -12.08
CA ILE A 135 27.20 2.66 -13.31
C ILE A 135 26.69 4.09 -13.42
N LEU A 136 25.38 4.30 -13.23
CA LEU A 136 24.70 5.59 -13.38
C LEU A 136 25.34 6.69 -12.53
N LEU A 137 25.67 6.37 -11.28
CA LEU A 137 26.20 7.34 -10.33
C LEU A 137 27.73 7.38 -10.30
N GLY A 138 28.40 6.56 -11.11
CA GLY A 138 29.85 6.42 -11.07
C GLY A 138 30.39 6.05 -9.69
N ILE A 139 29.57 5.38 -8.86
CA ILE A 139 29.94 5.08 -7.48
C ILE A 139 31.05 4.04 -7.48
N ASN A 140 32.21 4.46 -7.00
CA ASN A 140 33.28 3.54 -6.66
C ASN A 140 32.93 2.86 -5.32
N PRO A 141 33.00 1.52 -5.20
CA PRO A 141 32.77 0.81 -3.94
C PRO A 141 33.52 1.40 -2.74
N ALA A 142 34.69 2.01 -2.96
CA ALA A 142 35.45 2.70 -1.91
C ALA A 142 34.69 3.87 -1.26
N THR A 143 33.87 4.60 -2.01
CA THR A 143 33.07 5.73 -1.50
C THR A 143 31.91 5.28 -0.60
N LEU A 144 31.43 4.03 -0.73
CA LEU A 144 30.41 3.47 0.16
C LEU A 144 30.99 3.08 1.52
N ILE A 145 32.29 2.74 1.57
CA ILE A 145 32.99 2.34 2.79
C ILE A 145 33.23 3.55 3.72
N SER A 146 33.31 4.76 3.16
CA SER A 146 33.50 6.01 3.90
C SER A 146 32.20 6.69 4.37
N VAL A 147 31.03 6.08 4.12
CA VAL A 147 29.72 6.66 4.49
C VAL A 147 29.51 6.59 6.01
N ASP A 148 28.87 7.59 6.59
CA ASP A 148 28.43 7.53 7.99
C ASP A 148 27.59 6.27 8.24
N GLY A 149 28.08 5.41 9.13
CA GLY A 149 27.50 4.09 9.36
C GLY A 149 26.08 4.14 9.89
N LEU A 150 25.73 5.15 10.71
CA LEU A 150 24.38 5.27 11.24
C LEU A 150 23.39 5.71 10.14
N GLY A 151 23.76 6.69 9.33
CA GLY A 151 22.97 7.13 8.18
C GLY A 151 22.75 5.99 7.18
N PHE A 152 23.79 5.20 6.89
CA PHE A 152 23.69 3.99 6.07
C PHE A 152 22.67 2.99 6.63
N VAL A 153 22.80 2.63 7.92
CA VAL A 153 21.91 1.66 8.58
C VAL A 153 20.47 2.16 8.60
N CYS A 154 20.23 3.43 8.92
CA CYS A 154 18.89 4.01 8.90
C CYS A 154 18.25 3.94 7.51
N MET A 155 19.02 4.25 6.46
CA MET A 155 18.52 4.23 5.10
C MET A 155 18.22 2.80 4.62
N VAL A 156 19.11 1.83 4.90
CA VAL A 156 18.87 0.42 4.58
C VAL A 156 17.68 -0.13 5.37
N ALA A 157 17.56 0.21 6.65
CA ALA A 157 16.40 -0.15 7.45
C ALA A 157 15.10 0.38 6.83
N ALA A 158 15.07 1.65 6.39
CA ALA A 158 13.89 2.21 5.71
C ALA A 158 13.47 1.39 4.48
N THR A 159 14.43 0.92 3.67
CA THR A 159 14.12 0.07 2.51
C THR A 159 13.58 -1.31 2.87
N LEU A 160 14.04 -1.89 3.98
CA LEU A 160 13.48 -3.13 4.53
C LEU A 160 12.04 -2.90 5.00
N PHE A 161 11.78 -1.81 5.74
CA PHE A 161 10.44 -1.43 6.16
C PHE A 161 9.51 -1.24 4.95
N TYR A 162 9.94 -0.55 3.88
CA TYR A 162 9.18 -0.47 2.63
C TYR A 162 8.89 -1.82 2.00
N GLY A 163 9.87 -2.76 2.03
CA GLY A 163 9.66 -4.14 1.61
C GLY A 163 8.52 -4.82 2.35
N ILE A 164 8.48 -4.71 3.68
CA ILE A 164 7.39 -5.23 4.53
C ILE A 164 6.07 -4.50 4.24
N GLY A 165 6.10 -3.17 4.23
CA GLY A 165 4.93 -2.33 4.04
C GLY A 165 4.24 -2.53 2.69
N SER A 166 5.01 -2.77 1.62
CA SER A 166 4.47 -3.06 0.29
C SER A 166 3.76 -4.43 0.22
N GLN A 167 4.29 -5.45 0.90
CA GLN A 167 3.64 -6.76 1.03
C GLN A 167 2.34 -6.66 1.85
N LEU A 168 2.36 -5.91 2.96
CA LEU A 168 1.16 -5.63 3.76
C LEU A 168 0.12 -4.84 2.95
N SER A 169 0.55 -3.87 2.15
CA SER A 169 -0.32 -3.09 1.26
C SER A 169 -1.12 -3.96 0.30
N LYS A 170 -0.51 -5.02 -0.26
CA LYS A 170 -1.20 -5.96 -1.15
C LYS A 170 -2.30 -6.76 -0.45
N ARG A 171 -2.18 -6.96 0.88
CA ARG A 171 -3.15 -7.71 1.69
C ARG A 171 -4.35 -6.89 2.16
N LEU A 172 -4.35 -5.57 1.97
CA LEU A 172 -5.51 -4.69 2.23
C LEU A 172 -6.59 -4.82 1.14
N GLY A 173 -6.87 -6.05 0.70
CA GLY A 173 -7.81 -6.35 -0.37
C GLY A 173 -9.21 -5.77 -0.11
N GLY A 174 -9.94 -5.50 -1.20
CA GLY A 174 -11.29 -4.93 -1.12
C GLY A 174 -11.36 -3.40 -0.98
N LEU A 175 -10.22 -2.72 -0.78
CA LEU A 175 -10.14 -1.26 -0.81
C LEU A 175 -9.81 -0.74 -2.21
N SER A 176 -10.42 0.37 -2.60
CA SER A 176 -9.95 1.14 -3.76
C SER A 176 -8.59 1.80 -3.46
N MET A 177 -7.81 2.10 -4.50
CA MET A 177 -6.52 2.81 -4.35
C MET A 177 -6.67 4.16 -3.61
N TYR A 178 -7.80 4.84 -3.76
CA TYR A 178 -8.11 6.07 -3.03
C TYR A 178 -8.30 5.83 -1.53
N GLN A 179 -9.06 4.79 -1.15
CA GLN A 179 -9.30 4.45 0.25
C GLN A 179 -8.05 3.93 0.94
N ALA A 180 -7.23 3.15 0.22
CA ALA A 180 -5.95 2.68 0.73
C ALA A 180 -4.99 3.85 0.99
N THR A 181 -4.91 4.79 0.04
CA THR A 181 -4.11 6.03 0.19
C THR A 181 -4.62 6.88 1.34
N PHE A 182 -5.94 7.11 1.43
CA PHE A 182 -6.56 7.88 2.51
C PHE A 182 -6.28 7.28 3.88
N GLY A 183 -6.57 5.98 4.07
CA GLY A 183 -6.37 5.30 5.34
C GLY A 183 -4.90 5.31 5.77
N MET A 184 -4.00 5.06 4.82
CA MET A 184 -2.55 5.10 5.06
C MET A 184 -2.09 6.50 5.47
N LEU A 185 -2.47 7.54 4.72
CA LEU A 185 -2.05 8.92 5.04
C LEU A 185 -2.67 9.44 6.32
N LEU A 186 -3.89 9.01 6.66
CA LEU A 186 -4.50 9.32 7.95
C LEU A 186 -3.72 8.68 9.10
N CYS A 187 -3.44 7.38 9.02
CA CYS A 187 -2.61 6.68 10.01
C CYS A 187 -1.21 7.30 10.11
N ALA A 188 -0.61 7.66 8.96
CA ALA A 188 0.71 8.27 8.92
C ALA A 188 0.73 9.65 9.59
N THR A 189 -0.30 10.46 9.33
CA THR A 189 -0.45 11.79 9.94
C THR A 189 -0.63 11.70 11.44
N VAL A 190 -1.49 10.79 11.92
CA VAL A 190 -1.74 10.63 13.36
C VAL A 190 -0.50 10.10 14.07
N ALA A 191 0.08 8.99 13.60
CA ALA A 191 1.24 8.37 14.23
C ALA A 191 2.50 9.25 14.11
N GLY A 192 2.74 9.84 12.93
CA GLY A 192 3.83 10.78 12.71
C GLY A 192 3.67 12.04 13.55
N GLY A 193 2.46 12.56 13.71
CA GLY A 193 2.17 13.69 14.58
C GLY A 193 2.46 13.39 16.05
N ILE A 194 2.02 12.23 16.55
CA ILE A 194 2.35 11.79 17.91
C ILE A 194 3.86 11.78 18.13
N MET A 195 4.63 11.20 17.21
CA MET A 195 6.09 11.14 17.33
C MET A 195 6.73 12.53 17.21
N ALA A 196 6.30 13.35 16.25
CA ALA A 196 6.81 14.70 16.05
C ALA A 196 6.62 15.57 17.30
N PHE A 197 5.40 15.65 17.83
CA PHE A 197 5.12 16.47 19.02
C PHE A 197 5.70 15.90 20.32
N SER A 198 6.05 14.60 20.36
CA SER A 198 6.64 13.98 21.54
C SER A 198 8.17 14.06 21.57
N LEU A 199 8.82 14.11 20.40
CA LEU A 199 10.28 13.97 20.27
C LEU A 199 10.98 15.23 19.77
N GLU A 200 10.26 16.13 19.10
CA GLU A 200 10.87 17.29 18.43
C GLU A 200 10.16 18.59 18.83
N PRO A 201 10.90 19.69 19.01
CA PRO A 201 10.29 21.00 19.12
C PRO A 201 9.62 21.35 17.79
N PHE A 202 8.36 21.80 17.84
CA PHE A 202 7.65 22.19 16.63
C PHE A 202 8.27 23.46 16.04
N PRO A 203 8.59 23.50 14.73
CA PRO A 203 9.36 24.58 14.15
C PRO A 203 8.45 25.79 13.82
N THR A 204 8.09 26.55 14.85
CA THR A 204 7.17 27.70 14.76
C THR A 204 7.69 28.83 13.85
N GLN A 205 9.01 28.91 13.66
CA GLN A 205 9.68 29.94 12.85
C GLN A 205 9.92 29.49 11.39
N ALA A 206 9.98 28.18 11.15
CA ALA A 206 10.33 27.59 9.85
C ALA A 206 9.24 27.71 8.77
N VAL A 207 7.98 27.92 9.19
CA VAL A 207 6.83 27.94 8.26
C VAL A 207 6.76 29.22 7.42
N THR A 208 7.79 30.06 7.46
CA THR A 208 7.84 31.35 6.76
C THR A 208 8.79 31.36 5.56
N SER A 209 9.69 30.36 5.43
CA SER A 209 10.62 30.30 4.32
C SER A 209 9.93 29.80 3.04
N GLY A 210 10.15 30.51 1.94
CA GLY A 210 9.59 30.13 0.64
C GLY A 210 10.05 28.74 0.20
N ALA A 211 11.34 28.43 0.42
CA ALA A 211 11.95 27.14 0.07
C ALA A 211 11.35 25.98 0.88
N PHE A 212 11.10 26.18 2.17
CA PHE A 212 10.44 25.21 3.03
C PHE A 212 9.02 24.91 2.52
N LEU A 213 8.23 25.96 2.26
CA LEU A 213 6.84 25.80 1.80
C LEU A 213 6.78 25.12 0.42
N THR A 214 7.62 25.51 -0.53
CA THR A 214 7.65 24.87 -1.86
C THR A 214 8.07 23.41 -1.77
N SER A 215 9.07 23.10 -0.94
CA SER A 215 9.54 21.72 -0.73
C SER A 215 8.48 20.87 -0.03
N LEU A 216 7.78 21.44 0.95
CA LEU A 216 6.69 20.77 1.66
C LEU A 216 5.50 20.50 0.73
N VAL A 217 5.14 21.44 -0.15
CA VAL A 217 4.10 21.24 -1.15
C VAL A 217 4.52 20.15 -2.14
N GLY A 218 5.74 20.20 -2.67
CA GLY A 218 6.27 19.18 -3.58
C GLY A 218 6.26 17.78 -2.95
N LEU A 219 6.78 17.64 -1.74
CA LEU A 219 6.88 16.37 -1.03
C LEU A 219 5.54 15.84 -0.52
N GLY A 220 4.69 16.72 -0.03
CA GLY A 220 3.39 16.41 0.57
C GLY A 220 2.29 16.19 -0.46
N VAL A 221 2.01 17.19 -1.28
CA VAL A 221 0.90 17.15 -2.26
C VAL A 221 1.22 16.16 -3.37
N VAL A 222 2.35 16.37 -4.04
CA VAL A 222 2.72 15.57 -5.22
C VAL A 222 3.34 14.25 -4.77
N GLY A 223 4.37 14.31 -3.91
CA GLY A 223 5.15 13.17 -3.46
C GLY A 223 4.45 12.22 -2.48
N SER A 224 3.37 12.65 -1.82
CA SER A 224 2.64 11.81 -0.86
C SER A 224 1.17 11.63 -1.23
N GLY A 225 0.43 12.69 -1.54
CA GLY A 225 -0.98 12.61 -1.94
C GLY A 225 -1.18 11.90 -3.28
N ILE A 226 -0.64 12.47 -4.37
CA ILE A 226 -0.81 11.95 -5.73
C ILE A 226 0.00 10.66 -5.93
N ALA A 227 1.27 10.66 -5.51
CA ALA A 227 2.17 9.53 -5.70
C ALA A 227 1.63 8.22 -5.12
N TYR A 228 1.04 8.24 -3.90
CA TYR A 228 0.55 7.01 -3.29
C TYR A 228 -0.71 6.46 -3.95
N ILE A 229 -1.53 7.29 -4.62
CA ILE A 229 -2.62 6.78 -5.47
C ILE A 229 -2.02 5.91 -6.59
N ILE A 230 -0.95 6.39 -7.23
CA ILE A 230 -0.24 5.67 -8.30
C ILE A 230 0.44 4.42 -7.73
N PHE A 231 1.07 4.52 -6.57
CA PHE A 231 1.72 3.38 -5.90
C PHE A 231 0.71 2.27 -5.56
N PHE A 232 -0.43 2.60 -4.96
CA PHE A 232 -1.49 1.62 -4.70
C PHE A 232 -2.10 1.08 -5.99
N TYR A 233 -2.21 1.88 -7.06
CA TYR A 233 -2.58 1.37 -8.38
C TYR A 233 -1.59 0.30 -8.87
N LEU A 234 -0.28 0.56 -8.79
CA LEU A 234 0.78 -0.37 -9.17
C LEU A 234 0.73 -1.66 -8.35
N ILE A 235 0.53 -1.57 -7.03
CA ILE A 235 0.40 -2.74 -6.15
C ILE A 235 -0.85 -3.54 -6.49
N GLN A 236 -2.00 -2.88 -6.63
CA GLN A 236 -3.29 -3.56 -6.83
C GLN A 236 -3.36 -4.25 -8.20
N LYS A 237 -2.93 -3.56 -9.26
CA LYS A 237 -2.96 -4.07 -10.65
C LYS A 237 -1.73 -4.90 -11.03
N GLY A 238 -0.62 -4.73 -10.32
CA GLY A 238 0.61 -5.50 -10.46
C GLY A 238 0.90 -6.31 -9.18
N SER A 239 2.11 -6.13 -8.64
CA SER A 239 2.58 -6.78 -7.42
C SER A 239 3.43 -5.80 -6.60
N PRO A 240 3.66 -6.08 -5.30
CA PRO A 240 4.59 -5.31 -4.47
C PRO A 240 5.97 -5.17 -5.09
N GLU A 241 6.52 -6.26 -5.61
CA GLU A 241 7.86 -6.31 -6.19
C GLU A 241 7.96 -5.46 -7.46
N PHE A 242 6.90 -5.41 -8.27
CA PHE A 242 6.85 -4.54 -9.44
C PHE A 242 6.70 -3.08 -9.03
N ALA A 243 5.81 -2.77 -8.08
CA ALA A 243 5.60 -1.40 -7.62
C ALA A 243 6.87 -0.80 -7.03
N THR A 244 7.65 -1.58 -6.26
CA THR A 244 8.90 -1.08 -5.65
C THR A 244 10.04 -0.88 -6.64
N MET A 245 9.99 -1.46 -7.87
CA MET A 245 10.97 -1.17 -8.93
C MET A 245 11.06 0.32 -9.28
N VAL A 246 10.05 1.12 -8.93
CA VAL A 246 10.11 2.58 -9.04
C VAL A 246 11.36 3.16 -8.38
N THR A 247 11.80 2.57 -7.26
CA THR A 247 13.01 3.02 -6.54
C THR A 247 14.29 2.83 -7.35
N TYR A 248 14.33 1.91 -8.33
CA TYR A 248 15.46 1.82 -9.26
C TYR A 248 15.51 2.99 -10.25
N LEU A 249 14.36 3.61 -10.54
CA LEU A 249 14.24 4.74 -11.47
C LEU A 249 14.36 6.11 -10.77
N VAL A 250 14.30 6.13 -9.45
CA VAL A 250 14.38 7.36 -8.65
C VAL A 250 15.73 8.07 -8.79
N PRO A 251 16.91 7.41 -8.70
CA PRO A 251 18.20 8.07 -8.94
C PRO A 251 18.31 8.71 -10.33
N VAL A 252 17.78 8.05 -11.37
CA VAL A 252 17.71 8.61 -12.73
C VAL A 252 16.88 9.90 -12.71
N SER A 253 15.71 9.85 -12.08
CA SER A 253 14.78 10.98 -12.01
C SER A 253 15.37 12.15 -11.22
N ALA A 254 16.14 11.88 -10.16
CA ALA A 254 16.85 12.89 -9.39
C ALA A 254 17.89 13.64 -10.24
N ILE A 255 18.69 12.92 -11.04
CA ILE A 255 19.67 13.55 -11.96
C ILE A 255 18.96 14.37 -13.04
N LEU A 256 17.84 13.86 -13.58
CA LEU A 256 17.05 14.62 -14.55
C LEU A 256 16.53 15.94 -13.96
N TRP A 257 16.09 15.93 -12.70
CA TRP A 257 15.70 17.16 -12.01
C TRP A 257 16.89 18.09 -11.75
N GLY A 258 18.06 17.55 -11.39
CA GLY A 258 19.31 18.31 -11.25
C GLY A 258 19.70 19.02 -12.55
N TYR A 259 19.67 18.31 -13.68
CA TYR A 259 19.91 18.93 -14.98
C TYR A 259 18.90 20.02 -15.33
N VAL A 260 17.59 19.76 -15.14
CA VAL A 260 16.53 20.69 -15.56
C VAL A 260 16.39 21.92 -14.65
N LEU A 261 16.61 21.76 -13.35
CA LEU A 261 16.36 22.81 -12.36
C LEU A 261 17.63 23.52 -11.87
N LEU A 262 18.78 22.86 -11.97
CA LEU A 262 20.06 23.33 -11.41
C LEU A 262 21.16 23.44 -12.48
N ASP A 263 20.83 23.20 -13.76
CA ASP A 263 21.77 23.20 -14.90
C ASP A 263 22.98 22.27 -14.69
N GLU A 264 22.82 21.17 -13.95
CA GLU A 264 23.87 20.17 -13.70
C GLU A 264 24.21 19.37 -14.96
N GLU A 265 25.49 19.16 -15.28
CA GLU A 265 25.89 18.42 -16.48
C GLU A 265 25.48 16.94 -16.49
N ILE A 266 24.83 16.50 -17.57
CA ILE A 266 24.55 15.08 -17.80
C ILE A 266 25.80 14.38 -18.34
N HIS A 267 26.28 13.42 -17.57
CA HIS A 267 27.40 12.56 -17.94
C HIS A 267 26.92 11.31 -18.68
N TRP A 268 27.78 10.73 -19.53
CA TRP A 268 27.45 9.52 -20.31
C TRP A 268 27.04 8.33 -19.43
N ASN A 269 27.55 8.29 -18.19
CA ASN A 269 27.19 7.31 -17.15
C ASN A 269 25.68 7.23 -16.93
N LEU A 270 24.96 8.35 -16.99
CA LEU A 270 23.51 8.40 -16.84
C LEU A 270 22.81 7.54 -17.90
N LEU A 271 23.18 7.73 -19.16
CA LEU A 271 22.58 7.03 -20.30
C LEU A 271 22.88 5.53 -20.25
N ALA A 272 24.14 5.18 -19.98
CA ALA A 272 24.56 3.79 -19.84
C ALA A 272 23.86 3.09 -18.67
N GLY A 273 23.86 3.71 -17.49
CA GLY A 273 23.21 3.18 -16.31
C GLY A 273 21.69 3.05 -16.47
N LEU A 274 21.04 4.05 -17.07
CA LEU A 274 19.61 4.01 -17.38
C LEU A 274 19.26 2.84 -18.31
N ALA A 275 20.03 2.62 -19.38
CA ALA A 275 19.82 1.49 -20.28
C ALA A 275 19.91 0.14 -19.55
N VAL A 276 20.87 -0.02 -18.64
CA VAL A 276 21.04 -1.22 -17.83
C VAL A 276 19.87 -1.39 -16.84
N ILE A 277 19.44 -0.31 -16.16
CA ILE A 277 18.30 -0.32 -15.24
C ILE A 277 17.02 -0.77 -15.96
N LEU A 278 16.70 -0.16 -17.11
CA LEU A 278 15.51 -0.51 -17.89
C LEU A 278 15.55 -1.96 -18.38
N THR A 279 16.73 -2.45 -18.77
CA THR A 279 16.93 -3.86 -19.16
C THR A 279 16.67 -4.80 -17.98
N GLY A 280 17.18 -4.46 -16.79
CA GLY A 280 16.94 -5.21 -15.56
C GLY A 280 15.47 -5.25 -15.15
N VAL A 281 14.78 -4.10 -15.15
CA VAL A 281 13.33 -4.00 -14.88
C VAL A 281 12.52 -4.85 -15.87
N PHE A 282 12.87 -4.79 -17.15
CA PHE A 282 12.23 -5.61 -18.18
C PHE A 282 12.46 -7.11 -17.96
N LEU A 283 13.69 -7.52 -17.63
CA LEU A 283 14.03 -8.90 -17.32
C LEU A 283 13.27 -9.41 -16.09
N ALA A 284 13.19 -8.59 -15.05
CA ALA A 284 12.51 -8.95 -13.80
C ALA A 284 11.00 -9.16 -14.00
N THR A 285 10.41 -8.43 -14.94
CA THR A 285 8.97 -8.51 -15.22
C THR A 285 8.60 -9.67 -16.16
N ARG A 286 9.58 -10.32 -16.80
CA ARG A 286 9.31 -11.22 -17.93
C ARG A 286 8.73 -12.60 -17.57
N GLN A 287 8.63 -13.03 -16.31
CA GLN A 287 8.06 -14.34 -15.96
C GLN A 287 7.41 -14.42 -14.58
N GLY A 288 6.07 -14.49 -14.54
CA GLY A 288 5.27 -14.94 -13.40
C GLY A 288 4.04 -15.78 -13.77
N SER A 289 3.83 -16.11 -15.06
CA SER A 289 2.58 -16.74 -15.51
C SER A 289 2.57 -18.28 -15.50
N ARG A 290 3.63 -18.96 -15.04
CA ARG A 290 3.74 -20.43 -15.19
C ARG A 290 3.58 -21.24 -13.90
N SER A 291 3.59 -20.63 -12.71
CA SER A 291 3.62 -21.40 -11.44
C SER A 291 2.30 -21.51 -10.68
N GLN A 292 1.22 -20.84 -11.09
CA GLN A 292 -0.09 -20.98 -10.43
C GLN A 292 -1.03 -22.02 -11.08
N ARG A 293 -0.74 -22.47 -12.32
CA ARG A 293 -1.62 -23.42 -13.02
C ARG A 293 -1.51 -24.87 -12.51
N THR A 294 -0.44 -25.21 -11.78
CA THR A 294 -0.19 -26.59 -11.32
C THR A 294 -0.83 -26.91 -9.96
N ARG A 295 -1.32 -25.90 -9.19
CA ARG A 295 -2.00 -26.16 -7.91
C ARG A 295 -3.53 -26.33 -8.02
N GLN A 296 -4.16 -25.92 -9.12
CA GLN A 296 -5.60 -26.14 -9.33
C GLN A 296 -5.94 -27.47 -10.01
N THR A 297 -4.99 -28.14 -10.65
CA THR A 297 -5.23 -29.45 -11.30
C THR A 297 -5.03 -30.65 -10.37
N GLY A 298 -4.57 -30.45 -9.12
CA GLY A 298 -4.35 -31.53 -8.14
C GLY A 298 -5.49 -31.75 -7.15
N SER A 299 -6.55 -30.94 -7.17
CA SER A 299 -7.69 -31.03 -6.24
C SER A 299 -8.99 -31.47 -6.90
N ALA A 300 -9.03 -31.64 -8.23
CA ALA A 300 -10.19 -32.14 -8.97
C ALA A 300 -10.08 -33.66 -9.17
N GLY A 301 -9.98 -34.40 -8.08
CA GLY A 301 -9.74 -35.84 -8.11
C GLY A 301 -9.93 -36.53 -6.77
N SER A 302 -10.99 -36.22 -6.03
CA SER A 302 -11.55 -37.12 -5.03
C SER A 302 -13.01 -36.77 -4.84
N GLY A 303 -13.87 -37.46 -5.61
CA GLY A 303 -15.31 -37.31 -5.54
C GLY A 303 -15.84 -37.84 -4.21
N VAL A 304 -16.51 -36.98 -3.45
CA VAL A 304 -17.54 -37.38 -2.50
C VAL A 304 -18.83 -36.79 -3.03
N VAL A 305 -19.60 -37.63 -3.71
CA VAL A 305 -20.97 -37.33 -4.16
C VAL A 305 -21.86 -37.49 -2.94
N VAL A 306 -22.32 -36.38 -2.36
CA VAL A 306 -23.46 -36.39 -1.42
C VAL A 306 -24.71 -36.30 -2.28
N ASN A 307 -25.42 -37.42 -2.42
CA ASN A 307 -26.66 -37.51 -3.15
C ASN A 307 -27.83 -37.09 -2.25
N SER A 308 -28.61 -36.10 -2.68
CA SER A 308 -29.84 -35.65 -2.04
C SER A 308 -31.06 -36.07 -2.86
N ALA A 309 -32.14 -36.45 -2.18
CA ALA A 309 -33.43 -36.99 -2.67
C ALA A 309 -33.34 -38.49 -3.03
N VAL A 310 -34.20 -39.37 -2.53
CA VAL A 310 -35.68 -39.43 -2.62
C VAL A 310 -36.15 -40.26 -1.39
N VAL A 311 -37.27 -39.97 -0.70
CA VAL A 311 -38.62 -40.52 -0.99
C VAL A 311 -39.62 -39.81 -0.08
N SER A 312 -40.69 -39.28 -0.69
CA SER A 312 -41.94 -38.94 -0.02
C SER A 312 -42.92 -40.13 -0.09
N GLY A 313 -43.56 -40.43 1.03
CA GLY A 313 -44.96 -40.85 1.11
C GLY A 313 -45.31 -42.32 0.91
N VAL A 314 -45.60 -43.03 2.01
CA VAL A 314 -46.70 -44.02 2.10
C VAL A 314 -47.27 -43.98 3.52
N ALA A 315 -48.59 -43.86 3.60
CA ALA A 315 -49.40 -43.93 4.80
C ALA A 315 -49.74 -45.38 5.19
N ALA A 316 -50.14 -45.57 6.45
CA ALA A 316 -51.08 -46.56 6.99
C ALA A 316 -50.55 -47.51 8.08
N SER A 317 -51.07 -47.26 9.29
CA SER A 317 -51.84 -48.22 10.13
C SER A 317 -51.13 -49.29 10.97
N GLY A 318 -51.35 -49.16 12.29
CA GLY A 318 -51.50 -50.25 13.26
C GLY A 318 -50.21 -50.63 14.01
N ALA A 319 -50.18 -50.93 15.31
CA ALA A 319 -51.19 -50.97 16.37
C ALA A 319 -50.43 -51.25 17.70
N VAL A 320 -50.99 -50.77 18.83
CA VAL A 320 -50.98 -51.41 20.17
C VAL A 320 -49.73 -51.34 21.10
N GLY A 321 -50.01 -50.95 22.35
CA GLY A 321 -49.25 -51.24 23.58
C GLY A 321 -48.82 -49.96 24.33
N SER A 322 -49.63 -49.40 25.26
CA SER A 322 -49.63 -49.70 26.72
C SER A 322 -48.25 -49.44 27.35
N GLU A 323 -48.00 -48.60 28.36
CA GLU A 323 -48.68 -48.29 29.63
C GLU A 323 -47.91 -47.06 30.21
N ALA A 324 -48.57 -45.99 30.66
CA ALA A 324 -48.91 -45.69 32.07
C ALA A 324 -47.86 -44.89 32.88
N ALA A 325 -48.41 -44.05 33.79
CA ALA A 325 -47.81 -43.12 34.76
C ALA A 325 -47.55 -41.70 34.21
N GLY A 326 -48.34 -40.65 34.47
CA GLY A 326 -49.14 -40.32 35.66
C GLY A 326 -48.36 -39.34 36.56
N LYS A 327 -48.51 -38.02 36.34
CA LYS A 327 -49.09 -37.00 37.27
C LYS A 327 -48.23 -36.77 38.54
N ASP A 328 -47.79 -35.55 38.83
CA ASP A 328 -48.56 -34.49 39.53
C ASP A 328 -48.03 -33.08 39.17
N ALA A 329 -48.87 -32.13 38.71
CA ALA A 329 -49.72 -31.18 39.45
C ALA A 329 -49.00 -29.84 39.76
N VAL A 330 -49.29 -28.78 38.98
CA VAL A 330 -50.18 -27.62 39.29
C VAL A 330 -49.48 -26.52 40.11
N VAL A 331 -49.38 -25.30 39.57
CA VAL A 331 -49.83 -24.03 40.20
C VAL A 331 -50.16 -22.96 39.12
N SER A 332 -51.32 -22.34 39.32
CA SER A 332 -51.90 -21.04 38.87
C SER A 332 -52.09 -20.77 37.36
N GLU A 333 -53.31 -20.79 36.84
CA GLU A 333 -54.40 -19.78 36.93
C GLU A 333 -54.12 -18.50 36.12
N VAL A 334 -54.81 -18.32 34.97
CA VAL A 334 -56.08 -17.53 34.80
C VAL A 334 -55.71 -16.07 34.54
N THR A 335 -56.09 -15.36 33.48
CA THR A 335 -57.14 -15.39 32.44
C THR A 335 -56.79 -14.18 31.54
N GLY A 336 -57.24 -13.98 30.31
CA GLY A 336 -58.15 -14.61 29.35
C GLY A 336 -57.80 -13.94 28.02
N ALA A 337 -57.91 -14.65 26.89
CA ALA A 337 -59.11 -14.63 26.05
C ALA A 337 -59.46 -13.20 25.60
N ASP A 338 -59.62 -12.88 24.34
CA ASP A 338 -60.02 -13.70 23.20
C ASP A 338 -59.84 -12.77 21.96
N SER A 339 -59.36 -13.28 20.83
CA SER A 339 -60.19 -13.57 19.64
C SER A 339 -60.68 -12.28 18.93
N ALA A 340 -60.90 -12.20 17.63
CA ALA A 340 -60.82 -13.09 16.49
C ALA A 340 -61.17 -12.17 15.31
N VAL A 341 -60.46 -12.27 14.18
CA VAL A 341 -61.01 -12.83 12.93
C VAL A 341 -61.65 -11.80 11.98
N SER A 342 -61.21 -11.93 10.72
CA SER A 342 -61.87 -11.58 9.44
C SER A 342 -62.35 -10.14 9.21
N GLY A 343 -62.25 -9.60 8.02
CA GLY A 343 -61.92 -10.22 6.75
C GLY A 343 -62.54 -9.41 5.60
N ALA A 344 -61.87 -9.51 4.46
CA ALA A 344 -62.39 -9.42 3.10
C ALA A 344 -62.92 -8.07 2.52
N VAL A 345 -62.18 -7.61 1.50
CA VAL A 345 -62.57 -7.45 0.08
C VAL A 345 -63.84 -6.61 -0.25
N ALA A 346 -63.65 -5.50 -0.96
CA ALA A 346 -64.09 -5.28 -2.36
C ALA A 346 -64.32 -3.80 -2.71
N ARG A 347 -63.72 -3.36 -3.84
CA ARG A 347 -64.22 -2.36 -4.82
C ARG A 347 -64.39 -0.91 -4.30
N ASP A 348 -64.31 0.16 -5.07
CA ASP A 348 -64.31 0.42 -6.50
C ASP A 348 -63.76 1.85 -6.74
N ALA A 349 -63.37 2.11 -7.99
CA ALA A 349 -63.48 3.36 -8.74
C ALA A 349 -63.09 4.73 -8.11
N GLY A 350 -62.10 5.37 -8.75
CA GLY A 350 -62.40 6.60 -9.51
C GLY A 350 -61.68 7.90 -9.14
N LYS A 351 -61.18 8.57 -10.20
CA LYS A 351 -60.80 9.99 -10.39
C LYS A 351 -59.28 10.22 -10.52
N MET A 352 -58.69 10.38 -11.72
CA MET A 352 -58.78 11.42 -12.79
C MET A 352 -58.19 12.79 -12.42
N GLN A 353 -57.27 13.26 -13.28
CA GLN A 353 -56.74 14.63 -13.52
C GLN A 353 -55.77 15.16 -12.43
N SER A 354 -54.58 15.70 -12.73
CA SER A 354 -54.04 16.41 -13.90
C SER A 354 -52.55 16.15 -14.11
#